data_AF-I0WLS4-F1
#
_entry.id   AF-I0WLS4-F1
#
_cell.length_a   1.000
_cell.length_b   1.000
_cell.length_c   1.000
_cell.angle_alpha   90.00
_cell.angle_beta   90.00
_cell.angle_gamma   90.00
#
_symmetry.space_group_name_H-M   'P 1'
#
loop_
_entity.id
_entity.type
_entity.pdbx_description
1 polymer ?
#
loop_
_entity_poly.entity_id
_entity_poly.type
_entity_poly.pdbx_seq_one_letter_code
_entity_poly.pdbx_strand_id
1 'polypeptide(L)' 'MLSPTTQLRNEAPVTYYVFDVLALDGKSTTGLPHLRRRTELDDLALSGPRLQVPPYWTDVDGEQMLDLARRHHPEGAVA' A
#
# COMPACT_ATOMS: atom_id res chain seq x y z
N MET A 1 25.45 2.19 9.35
CA MET A 1 23.98 2.14 9.52
C MET A 1 23.67 0.96 10.42
N LEU A 2 23.01 1.17 11.56
CA LEU A 2 22.62 0.06 12.46
C LEU A 2 21.53 -0.75 11.75
N SER A 3 21.67 -2.08 11.72
CA SER A 3 20.66 -3.00 11.18
C SER A 3 20.15 -3.90 12.29
N PRO A 4 18.83 -4.18 12.35
CA PRO A 4 18.28 -5.07 13.36
C PRO A 4 18.83 -6.50 13.21
N THR A 5 19.11 -7.15 14.35
CA THR A 5 19.59 -8.54 14.39
C THR A 5 18.55 -9.49 13.79
N THR A 6 18.98 -10.68 13.36
CA THR A 6 18.06 -11.71 12.85
C THR A 6 16.99 -12.09 13.88
N GLN A 7 17.36 -12.17 15.16
CA GLN A 7 16.43 -12.43 16.25
C GLN A 7 15.34 -11.35 16.30
N LEU A 8 15.71 -10.07 16.32
CA LEU A 8 14.74 -8.97 16.39
C LEU A 8 13.80 -8.93 15.19
N ARG A 9 14.30 -9.21 13.98
CA ARG A 9 13.46 -9.30 12.77
C ARG A 9 12.45 -10.45 12.81
N ASN A 10 12.71 -11.49 13.59
CA ASN A 10 11.82 -12.64 13.73
C ASN A 10 10.79 -12.41 14.86
N GLU A 11 11.19 -11.75 15.95
CA GLU A 11 10.32 -11.43 17.09
C GLU A 11 9.31 -10.33 16.77
N ALA A 12 9.70 -9.35 15.94
CA ALA A 12 8.86 -8.24 15.50
C ALA A 12 8.85 -8.15 13.96
N PRO A 13 8.11 -9.02 13.27
CA PRO A 13 8.02 -8.97 11.81
C PRO A 13 7.33 -7.68 11.36
N VAL A 14 7.93 -7.00 10.39
CA VAL A 14 7.37 -5.78 9.79
C VAL A 14 6.93 -6.08 8.37
N THR A 15 5.67 -5.77 8.06
CA THR A 15 5.13 -5.82 6.70
C THR A 15 5.01 -4.41 6.15
N TYR A 16 5.54 -4.18 4.95
CA TYR A 16 5.46 -2.90 4.27
C TYR A 16 4.29 -2.88 3.28
N TYR A 17 3.30 -2.02 3.53
CA TYR A 17 2.14 -1.80 2.65
C TYR A 17 2.39 -0.57 1.77
N VAL A 18 2.64 -0.80 0.48
CA VAL A 18 2.95 0.26 -0.50
C VAL A 18 1.68 0.63 -1.24
N PHE A 19 1.23 1.88 -1.12
CA PHE A 19 -0.03 2.32 -1.72
C PHE A 19 0.11 3.35 -2.85
N ASP A 20 1.28 3.97 -3.01
CA ASP A 20 1.54 4.98 -4.05
C ASP A 20 2.97 4.85 -4.59
N VAL A 21 3.20 5.39 -5.79
CA VAL A 21 4.51 5.55 -6.42
C VAL A 21 4.69 7.03 -6.74
N LEU A 22 5.76 7.64 -6.23
CA LEU A 22 6.01 9.08 -6.34
C LEU A 22 7.09 9.44 -7.37
N ALA A 23 7.92 8.47 -7.74
CA ALA A 23 8.87 8.58 -8.83
C ALA A 23 9.14 7.20 -9.43
N LEU A 24 9.31 7.16 -10.76
CA LEU A 24 9.65 5.96 -11.51
C LEU A 24 10.67 6.34 -12.60
N ASP A 25 11.72 5.54 -12.76
CA ASP A 25 12.78 5.77 -13.75
C ASP A 25 13.35 7.21 -13.77
N GLY A 26 13.55 7.77 -12.57
CA GLY A 26 14.08 9.12 -12.38
C GLY A 26 13.10 10.25 -12.71
N LYS A 27 11.84 9.94 -13.01
CA LYS A 27 10.78 10.93 -13.28
C LYS A 27 9.77 10.97 -12.14
N SER A 28 9.29 12.17 -11.82
CA SER A 28 8.20 12.35 -10.86
C SER A 28 6.87 11.87 -11.45
N THR A 29 6.10 11.12 -10.67
CA THR A 29 4.72 10.72 -10.97
C THR A 29 3.70 11.56 -10.21
N THR A 30 4.12 12.47 -9.32
CA THR A 30 3.21 13.21 -8.42
C THR A 30 2.25 14.14 -9.14
N GLY A 31 2.58 14.56 -10.37
CA GLY A 31 1.68 15.33 -11.24
C GLY A 31 0.59 14.49 -11.93
N LEU A 32 0.67 13.15 -11.84
CA LEU A 32 -0.34 12.26 -12.41
C LEU A 32 -1.55 12.13 -11.48
N PRO A 33 -2.76 11.93 -12.02
CA PRO A 33 -3.92 11.53 -11.23
C PRO A 33 -3.64 10.28 -10.40
N HIS A 34 -4.20 10.19 -9.19
CA HIS A 34 -3.99 9.07 -8.27
C HIS A 34 -4.21 7.70 -8.94
N LEU A 35 -5.29 7.54 -9.73
CA LEU A 35 -5.56 6.29 -10.44
C LEU A 35 -4.49 5.90 -11.45
N ARG A 36 -3.84 6.88 -12.10
CA ARG A 36 -2.70 6.60 -12.99
C ARG A 36 -1.51 6.10 -12.18
N ARG A 37 -1.21 6.74 -11.04
CA ARG A 37 -0.13 6.27 -10.16
C ARG A 37 -0.40 4.87 -9.61
N ARG A 38 -1.66 4.53 -9.32
CA ARG A 38 -2.06 3.16 -8.95
C ARG A 38 -1.77 2.15 -10.06
N THR A 39 -2.08 2.47 -11.32
CA THR A 39 -1.69 1.62 -12.46
C THR A 39 -0.17 1.44 -12.54
N GLU A 40 0.60 2.53 -12.46
CA GLU A 40 2.08 2.45 -12.49
C GLU A 40 2.64 1.59 -11.32
N LEU A 41 2.04 1.70 -10.12
CA LEU A 41 2.43 0.89 -8.96
C LEU A 41 2.09 -0.60 -9.15
N ASP A 42 0.92 -0.92 -9.70
CA ASP A 42 0.51 -2.29 -9.95
C ASP A 42 1.41 -2.94 -11.02
N ASP A 43 1.81 -2.18 -12.05
CA ASP A 43 2.71 -2.64 -13.14
C ASP A 43 4.12 -3.00 -12.66
N LEU A 44 4.56 -2.46 -11.52
CA LEU A 44 5.83 -2.85 -10.89
C LEU A 44 5.83 -4.31 -10.39
N ALA A 45 4.66 -4.94 -10.27
CA ALA A 45 4.49 -6.31 -9.82
C ALA A 45 5.24 -6.62 -8.50
N LEU A 46 5.26 -5.63 -7.59
CA LEU A 46 5.99 -5.74 -6.33
C LEU A 46 5.45 -6.91 -5.52
N SER A 47 6.32 -7.86 -5.18
CA SER A 47 5.95 -9.06 -4.44
C SER A 47 7.04 -9.46 -3.45
N GLY A 48 6.63 -10.02 -2.32
CA GLY A 48 7.55 -10.53 -1.30
C GLY A 48 6.84 -10.94 -0.01
N PRO A 49 7.50 -11.70 0.87
CA PRO A 49 6.87 -12.25 2.08
C PRO A 49 6.47 -11.18 3.12
N ARG A 50 6.98 -9.95 3.00
CA ARG A 50 6.75 -8.82 3.91
C ARG A 50 6.47 -7.52 3.16
N LEU A 51 6.03 -7.62 1.92
CA LEU A 51 5.67 -6.47 1.10
C LEU A 51 4.30 -6.74 0.47
N GLN A 52 3.40 -5.78 0.58
CA GLN A 52 2.07 -5.87 0.00
C GLN A 52 1.71 -4.56 -0.69
N VAL A 53 1.08 -4.67 -1.86
CA VAL A 53 0.34 -3.57 -2.47
C VAL A 53 -1.13 -3.81 -2.14
N PRO A 54 -1.77 -2.99 -1.27
CA PRO A 54 -3.16 -3.19 -0.92
C PRO A 54 -4.05 -2.90 -2.13
N PRO A 55 -5.20 -3.59 -2.23
CA PRO A 55 -6.21 -3.26 -3.23
C PRO A 55 -6.75 -1.84 -3.02
N TYR A 56 -7.28 -1.26 -4.10
CA TYR A 56 -8.05 -0.02 -4.09
C TYR A 56 -9.37 -0.26 -4.82
N TRP A 57 -10.38 0.53 -4.49
CA TRP A 57 -11.73 0.36 -5.03
C TRP A 57 -12.21 1.68 -5.62
N THR A 58 -12.71 1.63 -6.86
CA THR A 58 -13.33 2.78 -7.55
C THR A 58 -14.86 2.69 -7.57
N ASP A 59 -15.40 1.50 -7.40
CA ASP A 59 -16.81 1.18 -7.65
C ASP A 59 -17.57 0.86 -6.35
N VAL A 60 -17.06 1.32 -5.21
CA VAL A 60 -17.64 1.15 -3.88
C VAL A 60 -17.85 2.52 -3.27
N ASP A 61 -19.05 2.81 -2.78
CA ASP A 61 -19.30 4.08 -2.13
C ASP A 61 -18.59 4.17 -0.76
N GLY A 62 -18.37 5.40 -0.29
CA GLY A 62 -17.62 5.62 0.95
C GLY A 62 -18.29 5.03 2.19
N GLU A 63 -19.62 4.99 2.25
CA GLU A 63 -20.35 4.44 3.39
C GLU A 63 -20.21 2.92 3.45
N GLN A 64 -20.35 2.26 2.31
CA GLN A 64 -20.12 0.82 2.13
C GLN A 64 -18.69 0.44 2.52
N MET A 65 -17.69 1.25 2.15
CA MET A 65 -16.30 1.01 2.51
C MET A 65 -16.07 1.13 4.02
N LEU A 66 -16.66 2.15 4.66
CA LEU A 66 -16.58 2.32 6.11
C LEU A 66 -17.31 1.19 6.87
N ASP A 67 -18.44 0.73 6.36
CA ASP A 67 -19.14 -0.43 6.91
C ASP A 67 -18.32 -1.72 6.79
N LEU A 68 -17.65 -1.91 5.66
CA LEU A 68 -16.70 -3.01 5.47
C LEU A 68 -15.57 -2.91 6.50
N ALA A 69 -15.03 -1.71 6.72
CA ALA A 69 -13.97 -1.50 7.70
C ALA A 69 -14.42 -1.83 9.13
N ARG A 70 -15.62 -1.43 9.52
CA ARG A 70 -16.18 -1.80 10.84
C ARG A 70 -16.32 -3.32 11.01
N ARG A 71 -16.77 -4.03 9.97
CA ARG A 71 -16.97 -5.50 10.03
C ARG A 71 -15.67 -6.29 10.05
N HIS A 72 -14.65 -5.84 9.31
CA HIS A 72 -13.39 -6.56 9.17
C HIS A 72 -12.27 -6.05 10.08
N HIS A 73 -12.57 -5.03 10.90
CA HIS A 73 -11.66 -4.40 11.86
C HIS A 73 -10.44 -3.63 11.30
N PRO A 74 -10.33 -3.21 10.01
CA PRO A 74 -9.41 -2.13 9.69
C PRO A 74 -9.91 -0.80 10.27
N GLU A 75 -8.97 0.10 10.55
CA GLU A 75 -9.19 1.38 11.21
C GLU A 75 -10.21 2.29 10.49
N GLY A 76 -10.22 2.26 9.15
CA GLY A 76 -11.06 3.11 8.32
C GLY A 76 -10.68 3.06 6.84
N ALA A 77 -10.97 4.14 6.12
CA ALA A 77 -10.68 4.30 4.69
C ALA A 77 -10.00 5.66 4.42
N VAL A 78 -9.26 5.74 3.31
CA VAL A 78 -8.67 6.98 2.78
C VAL A 78 -9.29 7.21 1.39
N ALA A 79 -9.77 8.43 1.13
CA ALA A 79 -10.47 8.80 -0.10
C ALA A 79 -10.01 10.19 -0.59
#